data_AF-A0A6B3D2X4-F1
#
_entry.id   AF-A0A6B3D2X4-F1
#
_cell.length_a   1.000
_cell.length_b   1.000
_cell.length_c   1.000
_cell.angle_alpha   90.00
_cell.angle_beta   90.00
_cell.angle_gamma   90.00
#
_symmetry.space_group_name_H-M   'P 1'
#
loop_
_entity.id
_entity.type
_entity.pdbx_description
1 polymer ?
#
loop_
_entity_poly.entity_id
_entity_poly.type
_entity_poly.pdbx_seq_one_letter_code
_entity_poly.pdbx_strand_id
1 'polypeptide(L)'
;SRLLQEEIERPRVGPMRDIVATIQPEQDEIVRAGLTGSVCVQGGPGTGKTAVGLHRVAYLLYAHRERLARTGTLVIGPNRSFLHYIEQVLPALGELTVRQATVDDLVAHVEVRGTDEAATAVVKGDARMAEVLRRALYSHVVP
;
A
#
# COMPACT_ATOMS: atom_id res chain seq x y z
N SER A 1 -18.26 23.67 -7.32
CA SER A 1 -17.39 24.72 -7.89
C SER A 1 -16.92 24.24 -9.24
N ARG A 2 -17.07 25.04 -10.31
CA ARG A 2 -16.72 24.68 -11.71
C ARG A 2 -15.28 24.16 -11.84
N LEU A 3 -14.37 24.78 -11.10
CA LEU A 3 -12.95 24.39 -11.00
C LEU A 3 -12.73 22.96 -10.49
N LEU A 4 -13.61 22.47 -9.60
CA LEU A 4 -13.52 21.11 -9.06
C LEU A 4 -14.01 20.07 -10.08
N GLN A 5 -14.96 20.43 -10.95
CA GLN A 5 -15.43 19.59 -12.05
C GLN A 5 -14.41 19.55 -13.19
N GLU A 6 -13.85 20.70 -13.58
CA GLU A 6 -12.83 20.80 -14.62
C GLU A 6 -11.54 20.03 -14.26
N GLU A 7 -11.13 20.03 -12.99
CA GLU A 7 -9.93 19.29 -12.56
C GLU A 7 -10.16 17.77 -12.46
N ILE A 8 -11.42 17.33 -12.31
CA ILE A 8 -11.83 15.92 -12.44
C ILE A 8 -11.85 15.49 -13.92
N GLU A 9 -12.27 16.38 -14.82
CA GLU A 9 -12.39 16.13 -16.27
C GLU A 9 -11.06 16.26 -17.03
N ARG A 10 -10.01 16.77 -16.38
CA ARG A 10 -8.70 16.97 -17.01
C ARG A 10 -8.13 15.64 -17.55
N PRO A 11 -7.71 15.54 -18.83
CA PRO A 11 -7.32 14.27 -19.43
C PRO A 11 -6.08 13.68 -18.76
N ARG A 12 -6.26 12.61 -17.99
CA ARG A 12 -5.16 11.75 -17.51
C ARG A 12 -4.95 10.66 -18.55
N VAL A 13 -3.79 10.65 -19.21
CA VAL A 13 -3.44 9.65 -20.24
C VAL A 13 -2.75 8.47 -19.56
N GLY A 14 -3.11 7.23 -19.90
CA GLY A 14 -2.49 6.00 -19.36
C GLY A 14 -3.44 5.10 -18.56
N PRO A 15 -2.95 3.96 -18.02
CA PRO A 15 -3.78 2.90 -17.42
C PRO A 15 -4.64 3.34 -16.22
N MET A 16 -4.37 4.51 -15.61
CA MET A 16 -5.30 5.11 -14.64
C MET A 16 -6.66 5.49 -15.24
N ARG A 17 -6.74 5.98 -16.48
CA ARG A 17 -8.00 6.48 -17.05
C ARG A 17 -9.04 5.37 -17.16
N ASP A 18 -8.58 4.19 -17.56
CA ASP A 18 -9.43 2.99 -17.72
C ASP A 18 -10.02 2.53 -16.40
N ILE A 19 -9.33 2.84 -15.29
CA ILE A 19 -9.78 2.51 -13.95
C ILE A 19 -10.77 3.57 -13.43
N VAL A 20 -10.49 4.87 -13.63
CA VAL A 20 -11.39 5.97 -13.22
C VAL A 20 -12.79 5.77 -13.82
N ALA A 21 -12.86 5.31 -15.07
CA ALA A 21 -14.12 5.07 -15.78
C ALA A 21 -15.03 4.01 -15.13
N THR A 22 -14.52 3.23 -14.16
CA THR A 22 -15.26 2.14 -13.50
C THR A 22 -15.59 2.40 -12.02
N ILE A 23 -15.11 3.51 -11.43
CA ILE A 23 -15.30 3.82 -10.01
C ILE A 23 -16.76 4.18 -9.74
N GLN A 24 -17.40 3.41 -8.88
CA GLN A 24 -18.78 3.66 -8.44
C GLN A 24 -18.83 4.74 -7.35
N PRO A 25 -19.99 5.40 -7.12
CA PRO A 25 -20.12 6.43 -6.09
C PRO A 25 -19.69 5.97 -4.69
N GLU A 26 -20.09 4.77 -4.28
CA GLU A 26 -19.70 4.16 -3.00
C GLU A 26 -18.18 3.97 -2.87
N GLN A 27 -17.51 3.73 -3.99
CA GLN A 27 -16.05 3.59 -4.03
C GLN A 27 -15.35 4.95 -3.98
N ASP A 28 -15.95 6.02 -4.54
CA ASP A 28 -15.43 7.39 -4.45
C ASP A 28 -15.43 7.90 -3.00
N GLU A 29 -16.42 7.51 -2.19
CA GLU A 29 -16.42 7.81 -0.74
C GLU A 29 -15.19 7.23 -0.03
N ILE A 30 -14.82 5.98 -0.36
CA ILE A 30 -13.61 5.33 0.16
C ILE A 30 -12.34 6.05 -0.34
N VAL A 31 -12.31 6.48 -1.61
CA VAL A 31 -11.19 7.24 -2.17
C VAL A 31 -10.98 8.55 -1.41
N ARG A 32 -12.06 9.25 -1.06
CA ARG A 32 -12.03 10.57 -0.43
C ARG A 32 -11.96 10.57 1.09
N ALA A 33 -12.12 9.40 1.74
CA ALA A 33 -12.04 9.32 3.20
C ALA A 33 -10.71 9.93 3.71
N GLY A 34 -10.75 10.62 4.85
CA GLY A 34 -9.60 11.39 5.34
C GLY A 34 -8.34 10.56 5.58
N LEU A 35 -7.19 11.24 5.71
CA LEU A 35 -5.89 10.62 5.96
C LEU A 35 -5.77 9.98 7.37
N THR A 36 -6.61 10.39 8.32
CA THR A 36 -6.55 9.91 9.71
C THR A 36 -7.25 8.57 9.88
N GLY A 37 -6.54 7.60 10.48
CA GLY A 37 -7.06 6.27 10.77
C GLY A 37 -6.74 5.25 9.67
N SER A 38 -7.24 4.03 9.87
CA SER A 38 -7.05 2.91 8.94
C SER A 38 -8.33 2.68 8.15
N VAL A 39 -8.20 2.40 6.85
CA VAL A 39 -9.32 2.07 5.97
C VAL A 39 -9.08 0.67 5.40
N CYS A 40 -10.05 -0.23 5.57
CA CYS A 40 -10.04 -1.55 4.97
C CYS A 40 -11.00 -1.57 3.77
N VAL A 41 -10.51 -1.97 2.60
CA VAL A 41 -11.32 -2.11 1.38
C VAL A 41 -11.55 -3.59 1.12
N GLN A 42 -12.76 -4.07 1.42
CA GLN A 42 -13.14 -5.47 1.26
C GLN A 42 -14.24 -5.61 0.20
N GLY A 43 -14.18 -6.68 -0.60
CA GLY A 43 -15.12 -6.93 -1.68
C GLY A 43 -14.76 -8.19 -2.47
N GLY A 44 -15.69 -8.70 -3.26
CA GLY A 44 -15.53 -9.91 -4.06
C GLY A 44 -14.41 -9.82 -5.13
N PRO A 45 -14.02 -10.93 -5.75
CA PRO A 45 -13.11 -10.91 -6.89
C PRO A 45 -13.61 -9.96 -7.99
N GLY A 46 -12.71 -9.21 -8.63
CA GLY A 46 -13.06 -8.30 -9.73
C GLY A 46 -13.75 -6.98 -9.34
N THR A 47 -14.06 -6.73 -8.06
CA THR A 47 -14.75 -5.48 -7.63
C THR A 47 -13.86 -4.22 -7.58
N GLY A 48 -12.71 -4.21 -8.27
CA GLY A 48 -11.87 -3.02 -8.36
C GLY A 48 -11.15 -2.58 -7.08
N LYS A 49 -10.96 -3.45 -6.07
CA LYS A 49 -10.31 -3.06 -4.79
C LYS A 49 -8.94 -2.41 -4.95
N THR A 50 -8.08 -3.00 -5.79
CA THR A 50 -6.75 -2.47 -6.09
C THR A 50 -6.84 -1.09 -6.73
N ALA A 51 -7.76 -0.95 -7.68
CA ALA A 51 -8.07 0.31 -8.35
C ALA A 51 -8.51 1.39 -7.34
N VAL A 52 -9.45 1.10 -6.45
CA VAL A 52 -9.89 2.00 -5.38
C VAL A 52 -8.73 2.39 -4.47
N GLY A 53 -7.91 1.43 -4.05
CA GLY A 53 -6.73 1.69 -3.22
C GLY A 53 -5.72 2.63 -3.89
N LEU A 54 -5.43 2.42 -5.18
CA LEU A 54 -4.52 3.28 -5.93
C LEU A 54 -5.07 4.69 -6.12
N HIS A 55 -6.37 4.82 -6.41
CA HIS A 55 -7.03 6.11 -6.51
C HIS A 55 -7.02 6.86 -5.18
N ARG A 56 -7.24 6.14 -4.07
CA ARG A 56 -7.12 6.70 -2.72
C ARG A 56 -5.70 7.23 -2.48
N VAL A 57 -4.67 6.46 -2.80
CA VAL A 57 -3.27 6.90 -2.64
C VAL A 57 -3.01 8.16 -3.47
N ALA A 58 -3.39 8.17 -4.74
CA ALA A 58 -3.25 9.34 -5.60
C ALA A 58 -4.02 10.57 -5.08
N TYR A 59 -5.26 10.37 -4.60
CA TYR A 59 -6.07 11.41 -3.99
C TYR A 59 -5.41 11.99 -2.74
N LEU A 60 -4.93 11.14 -1.83
CA LEU A 60 -4.28 11.58 -0.58
C LEU A 60 -2.97 12.33 -0.87
N LEU A 61 -2.16 11.84 -1.81
CA LEU A 61 -0.93 12.52 -2.25
C LEU A 61 -1.20 13.91 -2.84
N TYR A 62 -2.33 14.08 -3.53
CA TYR A 62 -2.77 15.37 -4.03
C TYR A 62 -3.35 16.27 -2.92
N ALA A 63 -4.36 15.79 -2.21
CA ALA A 63 -5.13 16.55 -1.22
C ALA A 63 -4.33 16.87 0.06
N HIS A 64 -3.33 16.06 0.40
CA HIS A 64 -2.50 16.20 1.59
C HIS A 64 -1.00 16.28 1.26
N ARG A 65 -0.66 16.85 0.11
CA ARG A 65 0.73 16.94 -0.42
C ARG A 65 1.75 17.43 0.61
N GLU A 66 1.43 18.49 1.36
CA GLU A 66 2.37 19.10 2.31
C GLU A 66 2.69 18.18 3.49
N ARG A 67 1.70 17.41 3.95
CA ARG A 67 1.85 16.46 5.05
C ARG A 67 2.62 15.23 4.59
N LEU A 68 2.25 14.68 3.43
CA LEU A 68 2.87 13.47 2.89
C LEU A 68 4.27 13.71 2.32
N ALA A 69 4.62 14.94 1.93
CA ALA A 69 6.00 15.34 1.62
C ALA A 69 6.96 15.13 2.80
N ARG A 70 6.46 15.32 4.04
CA ARG A 70 7.27 15.21 5.25
C ARG A 70 7.37 13.78 5.78
N THR A 71 6.30 13.00 5.64
CA THR A 71 6.23 11.64 6.21
C THR A 71 6.57 10.54 5.20
N GLY A 72 6.54 10.85 3.90
CA GLY A 72 6.65 9.87 2.83
C GLY A 72 5.38 9.01 2.69
N THR A 73 5.39 8.13 1.69
CA THR A 73 4.34 7.14 1.44
C THR A 73 4.99 5.81 1.07
N LEU A 74 4.52 4.71 1.66
CA LEU A 74 5.00 3.35 1.38
C LEU A 74 3.86 2.50 0.83
N VAL A 75 4.06 1.90 -0.35
CA VAL A 75 3.18 0.88 -0.90
C VAL A 75 3.84 -0.49 -0.72
N ILE A 76 3.13 -1.40 -0.06
CA ILE A 76 3.59 -2.78 0.13
C ILE A 76 2.80 -3.69 -0.81
N GLY A 77 3.51 -4.40 -1.67
CA GLY A 77 2.93 -5.31 -2.65
C GLY A 77 3.28 -6.78 -2.39
N PRO A 78 2.52 -7.73 -2.95
CA PRO A 78 2.79 -9.16 -2.79
C PRO A 78 3.99 -9.65 -3.60
N ASN A 79 4.37 -8.94 -4.66
CA ASN A 79 5.52 -9.27 -5.51
C ASN A 79 5.93 -8.06 -6.37
N ARG A 80 7.11 -8.15 -7.00
CA ARG A 80 7.66 -7.07 -7.83
C ARG A 80 6.83 -6.77 -9.08
N SER A 81 6.22 -7.77 -9.71
CA SER A 81 5.37 -7.55 -10.90
C SER A 81 4.15 -6.68 -10.56
N PHE A 82 3.55 -6.90 -9.40
CA PHE A 82 2.46 -6.05 -8.90
C PHE A 82 2.95 -4.62 -8.65
N LEU A 83 4.09 -4.44 -7.98
CA LEU A 83 4.66 -3.12 -7.70
C LEU A 83 4.99 -2.36 -9.01
N HIS A 84 5.53 -3.06 -10.01
CA HIS A 84 5.79 -2.45 -11.31
C HIS A 84 4.50 -1.94 -11.99
N TYR A 85 3.40 -2.68 -11.86
CA TYR A 85 2.10 -2.18 -12.31
C TYR A 85 1.67 -0.93 -11.53
N ILE A 86 1.89 -0.87 -10.22
CA ILE A 86 1.60 0.32 -9.41
C ILE A 86 2.42 1.53 -9.87
N GLU A 87 3.71 1.37 -10.21
CA GLU A 87 4.55 2.46 -10.75
C GLU A 87 3.96 3.09 -12.02
N GLN A 88 3.34 2.29 -12.88
CA GLN A 88 2.71 2.77 -14.11
C GLN A 88 1.37 3.47 -13.88
N VAL A 89 0.70 3.16 -12.76
CA VAL A 89 -0.64 3.66 -12.41
C VAL A 89 -0.59 4.82 -11.43
N LEU A 90 0.48 5.01 -10.66
CA LEU A 90 0.72 6.25 -9.96
C LEU A 90 1.60 7.11 -10.87
N PRO A 91 1.05 7.89 -11.83
CA PRO A 91 1.89 8.80 -12.60
C PRO A 91 2.64 9.66 -11.61
N ALA A 92 3.96 9.77 -11.78
CA ALA A 92 4.87 10.47 -10.89
C ALA A 92 4.24 11.79 -10.41
N LEU A 93 3.58 11.73 -9.26
CA LEU A 93 3.00 12.87 -8.58
C LEU A 93 4.24 13.61 -8.11
N GLY A 94 4.64 14.61 -8.91
CA GLY A 94 5.92 15.28 -8.80
C GLY A 94 6.35 15.54 -7.36
N GLU A 95 7.65 15.43 -7.12
CA GLU A 95 8.35 15.65 -5.84
C GLU A 95 8.03 14.66 -4.69
N LEU A 96 6.90 13.95 -4.72
CA LEU A 96 6.55 12.98 -3.67
C LEU A 96 7.02 11.57 -4.03
N THR A 97 8.12 11.14 -3.43
CA THR A 97 8.64 9.78 -3.60
C THR A 97 7.75 8.77 -2.87
N VAL A 98 6.98 7.99 -3.63
CA VAL A 98 6.29 6.80 -3.12
C VAL A 98 7.30 5.66 -3.08
N ARG A 99 7.70 5.24 -1.87
CA ARG A 99 8.54 4.05 -1.70
C ARG A 99 7.68 2.81 -1.95
N GLN A 100 8.24 1.82 -2.62
CA GLN A 100 7.60 0.55 -2.86
C GLN A 100 8.47 -0.57 -2.28
N ALA A 101 7.83 -1.58 -1.69
CA ALA A 101 8.53 -2.72 -1.12
C ALA A 101 7.63 -3.96 -1.13
N THR A 102 8.22 -5.14 -1.25
CA THR A 102 7.57 -6.39 -0.85
C THR A 102 7.77 -6.61 0.65
N VAL A 103 7.04 -7.57 1.24
CA VAL A 103 7.30 -7.98 2.62
C VAL A 103 8.75 -8.47 2.77
N ASP A 104 9.26 -9.21 1.78
CA ASP A 104 10.63 -9.70 1.77
C ASP A 104 11.65 -8.55 1.80
N ASP A 105 11.45 -7.49 1.00
CA ASP A 105 12.34 -6.32 1.00
C ASP A 105 12.35 -5.58 2.36
N LEU A 106 11.29 -5.72 3.17
CA LEU A 106 11.21 -5.11 4.50
C LEU A 106 11.89 -5.91 5.60
N VAL A 107 12.09 -7.22 5.41
CA VAL A 107 12.63 -8.12 6.45
C VAL A 107 13.98 -8.73 6.08
N ALA A 108 14.37 -8.70 4.80
CA ALA A 108 15.63 -9.25 4.29
C ALA A 108 16.84 -8.35 4.61
N HIS A 109 17.02 -8.04 5.88
CA HIS A 109 18.24 -7.40 6.40
C HIS A 109 19.40 -8.38 6.58
N VAL A 110 19.12 -9.68 6.41
CA VAL A 110 20.07 -10.78 6.52
C VAL A 110 19.92 -11.70 5.32
N GLU A 111 20.99 -12.41 4.99
CA GLU A 111 20.97 -13.43 3.94
C GLU A 111 19.94 -14.52 4.26
N VAL A 112 18.98 -14.71 3.35
CA VAL A 112 17.97 -15.77 3.46
C VAL A 112 18.62 -17.10 3.08
N ARG A 113 18.73 -18.01 4.06
CA ARG A 113 19.39 -19.32 3.88
C ARG A 113 18.43 -20.46 3.52
N GLY A 114 17.13 -20.20 3.51
CA GLY A 114 16.12 -21.21 3.20
C GLY A 114 14.71 -20.69 3.46
N THR A 115 13.72 -21.45 3.02
CA THR A 115 12.30 -21.17 3.19
C THR A 115 11.64 -22.27 4.00
N ASP A 116 10.71 -21.89 4.87
CA ASP A 116 9.93 -22.85 5.66
C ASP A 116 8.77 -23.45 4.84
N GLU A 117 8.35 -24.66 5.22
CA GLU A 117 7.06 -25.20 4.79
C GLU A 117 5.91 -24.31 5.27
N ALA A 118 4.79 -24.32 4.54
CA ALA A 118 3.66 -23.42 4.78
C ALA A 118 3.15 -23.46 6.23
N ALA A 119 3.02 -24.65 6.83
CA ALA A 119 2.57 -24.79 8.21
C ALA A 119 3.52 -24.11 9.21
N THR A 120 4.83 -24.27 9.00
CA THR A 120 5.87 -23.65 9.84
C THR A 120 5.93 -22.14 9.64
N ALA A 121 5.79 -21.66 8.40
CA ALA A 121 5.76 -20.24 8.08
C ALA A 121 4.59 -19.52 8.78
N VAL A 122 3.41 -20.14 8.83
CA VAL A 122 2.24 -19.60 9.55
C VAL A 122 2.53 -19.43 11.05
N VAL A 123 3.14 -20.43 11.69
CA VAL A 123 3.49 -20.35 13.11
C VAL A 123 4.53 -19.26 13.37
N LYS A 124 5.54 -19.14 12.49
CA LYS A 124 6.59 -18.12 12.60
C LYS A 124 6.06 -16.69 12.35
N GLY A 125 5.05 -16.54 11.50
CA GLY A 125 4.39 -15.25 11.22
C GLY A 125 3.36 -14.82 12.26
N ASP A 126 3.04 -15.67 13.24
CA ASP A 126 2.07 -15.38 14.28
C ASP A 126 2.62 -14.39 15.33
N ALA A 127 1.77 -13.50 15.85
CA ALA A 127 2.15 -12.53 16.89
C ALA A 127 2.74 -13.19 18.16
N ARG A 128 2.36 -14.44 18.45
CA ARG A 128 2.94 -15.23 19.56
C ARG A 128 4.44 -15.46 19.40
N MET A 129 4.98 -15.41 18.18
CA MET A 129 6.41 -15.57 17.93
C MET A 129 7.24 -14.43 18.55
N ALA A 130 6.66 -13.24 18.71
CA ALA A 130 7.31 -12.14 19.41
C ALA A 130 7.68 -12.52 20.86
N GLU A 131 6.79 -13.24 21.55
CA GLU A 131 7.03 -13.69 22.93
C GLU A 131 8.07 -14.82 22.97
N VAL A 132 8.06 -15.73 21.99
CA VAL A 132 9.07 -16.78 21.86
C VAL A 132 10.46 -16.17 21.66
N LEU A 133 10.59 -15.23 20.72
CA LEU A 133 11.84 -14.52 20.45
C LEU A 133 12.33 -13.74 21.67
N ARG A 134 11.41 -13.07 22.39
CA ARG A 134 11.73 -12.37 23.64
C ARG A 134 12.31 -13.33 24.67
N ARG A 135 11.64 -14.46 24.96
CA ARG A 135 12.13 -15.46 25.92
C ARG A 135 13.47 -16.04 25.50
N ALA A 136 13.63 -16.37 24.22
CA ALA A 136 14.87 -16.90 23.67
C ALA A 136 16.02 -15.90 23.81
N LEU A 137 15.80 -14.61 23.55
CA LEU A 137 16.84 -13.59 23.74
C LEU A 137 17.29 -13.52 25.20
N TYR A 138 16.34 -13.43 26.14
CA TYR A 138 16.66 -13.28 27.56
C TYR A 138 17.16 -14.57 28.23
N SER A 139 16.88 -15.75 27.70
CA SER A 139 17.43 -17.00 28.24
C SER A 139 18.96 -17.09 28.07
N HIS A 140 19.53 -16.32 27.15
CA HIS A 140 20.98 -16.27 26.90
C HIS A 140 21.69 -15.14 27.66
N VAL A 141 20.94 -14.25 28.32
CA VAL A 141 21.51 -13.20 29.17
C VAL A 141 21.61 -13.78 30.59
N VAL A 142 22.76 -14.35 30.92
CA VAL A 142 23.11 -14.72 32.31
C VAL A 142 23.46 -13.43 33.06
N PRO A 143 22.97 -13.23 34.30
CA PRO A 143 23.34 -12.07 35.12
C PRO A 143 24.84 -12.02 35.44
#